data_AF-A0A968THV4-F1
#
_entry.id   AF-A0A968THV4-F1
#
_cell.length_a   1.000
_cell.length_b   1.000
_cell.length_c   1.000
_cell.angle_alpha   90.00
_cell.angle_beta   90.00
_cell.angle_gamma   90.00
#
_symmetry.space_group_name_H-M   'P 1'
#
loop_
_entity.id
_entity.type
_entity.pdbx_description
1 polymer ?
#
loop_
_entity_poly.entity_id
_entity_poly.type
_entity_poly.pdbx_seq_one_letter_code
_entity_poly.pdbx_strand_id
1 'polypeptide(L)'
;LDLKINADLVVLSACDTGQGALTGDGVIGLSRSLISAGTPSVIVTLWKIPDITTSALMTDFYQNLQQNPDKAVALRKAMLKTIKKYPNPINWGAFTLIGEAQ
;
A
#
# COMPACT_ATOMS: atom_id res chain seq x y z
N LEU A 1 19.90 -1.67 13.50
CA LEU A 1 19.50 -0.68 12.48
C LEU A 1 18.71 0.41 13.20
N ASP A 2 19.35 1.52 13.56
CA ASP A 2 18.69 2.70 14.15
C ASP A 2 18.09 3.57 13.03
N LEU A 3 17.08 3.03 12.33
CA LEU A 3 16.23 3.86 11.48
C LEU A 3 15.06 4.37 12.32
N LYS A 4 14.92 5.69 12.43
CA LYS A 4 13.72 6.34 12.94
C LYS A 4 13.00 7.00 11.78
N ILE A 5 11.86 6.46 11.37
CA ILE A 5 11.04 7.03 10.31
C ILE A 5 9.95 7.88 10.94
N ASN A 6 9.97 9.17 10.64
CA ASN A 6 8.94 10.12 11.05
C ASN A 6 7.94 10.32 9.90
N ALA A 7 7.14 9.28 9.60
CA ALA A 7 6.12 9.32 8.56
C ALA A 7 4.90 8.51 8.99
N ASP A 8 3.71 9.10 8.83
CA ASP A 8 2.42 8.46 9.19
C ASP A 8 2.02 7.34 8.22
N LEU A 9 2.58 7.36 7.01
CA LEU A 9 2.35 6.37 5.96
C LEU A 9 3.58 6.25 5.05
N VAL A 10 4.05 5.03 4.81
CA VAL A 10 5.04 4.71 3.78
C VAL A 10 4.38 3.93 2.64
N VAL A 11 4.61 4.33 1.40
CA VAL A 11 4.14 3.59 0.21
C VAL A 11 5.33 2.95 -0.49
N LEU A 12 5.33 1.63 -0.57
CA LEU A 12 6.34 0.87 -1.30
C LEU A 12 5.87 0.63 -2.73
N SER A 13 6.39 1.46 -3.64
CA SER A 13 6.10 1.43 -5.07
C SER A 13 7.13 0.60 -5.86
N ALA A 14 7.42 -0.62 -5.40
CA ALA A 14 8.21 -1.54 -6.21
C ALA A 14 7.46 -2.85 -6.46
N CYS A 15 7.49 -3.26 -7.73
CA CYS A 15 7.18 -4.61 -8.16
C CYS A 15 7.95 -5.56 -7.24
N ASP A 16 7.25 -6.50 -6.59
CA ASP A 16 7.82 -7.47 -5.64
C ASP A 16 8.21 -6.95 -4.23
N THR A 17 7.78 -5.76 -3.80
CA THR A 17 8.04 -5.29 -2.41
C THR A 17 7.23 -6.02 -1.33
N GLY A 18 6.17 -6.72 -1.71
CA GLY A 18 5.45 -7.66 -0.84
C GLY A 18 6.06 -9.07 -0.80
N GLN A 19 7.07 -9.37 -1.63
CA GLN A 19 7.75 -10.67 -1.65
C GLN A 19 8.96 -10.66 -0.69
N GLY A 20 8.69 -10.69 0.61
CA GLY A 20 9.69 -11.11 1.61
C GLY A 20 9.71 -12.64 1.73
N ALA A 21 10.74 -13.18 2.40
CA ALA A 21 10.78 -14.61 2.68
C ALA A 21 9.56 -15.01 3.53
N LEU A 22 8.78 -15.97 3.04
CA LEU A 22 7.70 -16.59 3.81
C LEU A 22 8.31 -17.40 4.95
N THR A 23 8.10 -16.95 6.18
CA THR A 23 8.48 -17.67 7.39
C THR A 23 7.23 -18.10 8.16
N GLY A 24 7.40 -18.87 9.24
CA GLY A 24 6.29 -19.27 10.11
C GLY A 24 5.48 -18.09 10.69
N ASP A 25 6.04 -16.88 10.69
CA ASP A 25 5.43 -15.65 11.20
C ASP A 25 4.91 -14.71 10.07
N GLY A 26 4.81 -15.22 8.84
CA GLY A 26 4.40 -14.45 7.65
C GLY A 26 5.57 -13.92 6.82
N VAL A 27 5.29 -12.91 5.98
CA VAL A 27 6.30 -12.25 5.14
C VAL A 27 7.19 -11.39 6.02
N ILE A 28 8.42 -11.86 6.30
CA ILE A 28 9.48 -11.01 6.88
C ILE A 28 10.07 -10.23 5.72
N GLY A 29 9.52 -9.03 5.48
CA GLY A 29 9.92 -8.13 4.40
C GLY A 29 10.12 -6.70 4.87
N LEU A 30 10.43 -5.82 3.93
CA LEU A 30 10.69 -4.39 4.14
C LEU A 30 9.56 -3.69 4.93
N SER A 31 8.31 -4.11 4.75
CA SER A 31 7.16 -3.60 5.52
C SER A 31 7.33 -3.77 7.03
N ARG A 32 7.80 -4.92 7.52
CA ARG A 32 8.02 -5.16 8.95
C ARG A 32 9.16 -4.30 9.49
N SER A 33 10.23 -4.12 8.72
CA SER A 33 11.33 -3.22 9.10
C SER A 33 10.89 -1.76 9.21
N LEU A 34 10.01 -1.30 8.31
CA LEU A 34 9.47 0.08 8.34
C LEU A 34 8.54 0.31 9.52
N ILE A 35 7.67 -0.66 9.82
CA ILE A 35 6.80 -0.61 11.00
C ILE A 35 7.65 -0.62 12.28
N SER A 36 8.64 -1.50 12.37
CA SER A 36 9.58 -1.51 13.50
C SER A 36 10.45 -0.25 13.60
N ALA A 37 10.65 0.46 12.49
CA ALA A 37 11.36 1.75 12.44
C ALA A 37 10.47 2.95 12.85
N GLY A 38 9.19 2.71 13.20
CA GLY A 38 8.29 3.71 13.77
C GLY A 38 7.20 4.22 12.83
N THR A 39 7.07 3.68 11.62
CA THR A 39 5.96 4.04 10.72
C THR A 39 4.65 3.35 11.15
N PRO A 40 3.55 4.08 11.41
CA PRO A 40 2.27 3.49 11.80
C PRO A 40 1.60 2.64 10.70
N SER A 41 1.82 2.99 9.44
CA SER A 41 1.12 2.38 8.30
C SER A 41 2.02 2.23 7.07
N VAL A 42 1.92 1.10 6.37
CA VAL A 42 2.66 0.84 5.13
C VAL A 42 1.70 0.32 4.06
N ILE A 43 1.74 0.89 2.85
CA ILE A 43 1.09 0.33 1.66
C ILE A 43 2.12 -0.41 0.82
N VAL A 44 1.79 -1.63 0.43
CA VAL A 44 2.62 -2.50 -0.41
C VAL A 44 1.84 -3.04 -1.61
N THR A 45 2.56 -3.49 -2.64
CA THR A 45 1.98 -4.25 -3.75
C THR A 45 2.44 -5.72 -3.74
N LEU A 46 1.48 -6.62 -3.90
CA LEU A 46 1.71 -8.08 -3.93
C LEU A 46 2.29 -8.58 -5.26
N TRP A 47 2.01 -7.89 -6.37
CA TRP A 47 2.50 -8.19 -7.71
C TRP A 47 2.67 -6.91 -8.54
N LYS A 48 3.26 -7.04 -9.73
CA LYS A 48 3.43 -5.94 -10.68
C LYS A 48 2.10 -5.49 -11.30
N ILE A 49 1.82 -4.20 -11.20
CA ILE A 49 0.64 -3.55 -11.80
C ILE A 49 1.13 -2.62 -12.92
N PRO A 50 0.41 -2.47 -14.05
CA PRO A 50 0.75 -1.49 -15.08
C PRO A 50 0.84 -0.06 -14.54
N ASP A 51 1.89 0.68 -14.91
CA ASP A 51 2.20 2.02 -14.37
C ASP A 51 1.05 3.03 -14.50
N ILE A 52 0.34 3.00 -15.63
CA ILE A 52 -0.82 3.89 -15.89
C ILE A 52 -1.94 3.63 -14.87
N THR A 53 -2.17 2.37 -14.52
CA THR A 53 -3.18 1.99 -13.54
C THR A 53 -2.74 2.35 -12.13
N THR A 54 -1.48 2.08 -11.81
CA THR A 54 -0.86 2.41 -10.52
C THR A 54 -0.93 3.92 -10.25
N SER A 55 -0.54 4.75 -11.22
CA SER A 55 -0.54 6.20 -11.02
C SER A 55 -1.95 6.76 -10.82
N ALA A 56 -2.93 6.26 -11.58
CA ALA A 56 -4.33 6.67 -11.45
C ALA A 56 -4.89 6.28 -10.07
N LEU A 57 -4.69 5.03 -9.64
CA LEU A 57 -5.16 4.54 -8.34
C LEU A 57 -4.51 5.31 -7.19
N MET A 58 -3.19 5.53 -7.24
CA MET A 58 -2.48 6.28 -6.19
C MET A 58 -2.88 7.75 -6.15
N THR A 59 -3.12 8.38 -7.31
CA THR A 59 -3.64 9.75 -7.37
C THR A 59 -5.00 9.83 -6.67
N ASP A 60 -5.91 8.90 -7.00
CA ASP A 60 -7.22 8.82 -6.37
C ASP A 60 -7.12 8.52 -4.86
N PHE A 61 -6.18 7.67 -4.45
CA PHE A 61 -5.91 7.38 -3.04
C PHE A 61 -5.55 8.64 -2.27
N TYR A 62 -4.55 9.41 -2.72
CA TYR A 62 -4.14 10.63 -2.03
C TYR A 62 -5.23 11.70 -2.03
N GLN A 63 -6.00 11.82 -3.11
CA GLN A 63 -7.17 12.71 -3.14
C GLN A 63 -8.23 12.33 -2.09
N ASN A 64 -8.52 11.03 -1.95
CA ASN A 64 -9.46 10.55 -0.94
C ASN A 64 -8.90 10.72 0.49
N LEU A 65 -7.59 10.51 0.68
CA LEU A 65 -6.93 10.64 1.98
C LEU A 65 -6.96 12.08 2.50
N GLN A 66 -6.81 13.07 1.62
CA GLN A 66 -6.96 14.49 1.99
C GLN A 66 -8.37 14.84 2.46
N GLN A 67 -9.38 14.12 2.00
CA GLN A 67 -10.79 14.35 2.38
C GLN A 67 -11.20 13.55 3.63
N ASN A 68 -10.60 12.37 3.83
CA ASN A 68 -10.83 11.53 4.99
C ASN A 68 -9.50 10.86 5.39
N PRO A 69 -8.97 11.14 6.60
CA PRO A 69 -7.68 10.64 7.04
C PRO A 69 -7.62 9.12 7.22
N ASP A 70 -8.76 8.42 7.16
CA ASP A 70 -8.80 6.96 7.17
C ASP A 70 -8.17 6.38 5.88
N LYS A 71 -6.94 5.88 6.01
CA LYS A 71 -6.11 5.30 4.96
C LYS A 71 -6.77 4.08 4.31
N ALA A 72 -7.48 3.26 5.10
CA ALA A 72 -8.15 2.07 4.59
C ALA A 72 -9.36 2.44 3.73
N VAL A 73 -10.15 3.42 4.17
CA VAL A 73 -11.29 3.96 3.42
C VAL A 73 -10.80 4.66 2.14
N ALA A 74 -9.73 5.46 2.22
CA ALA A 74 -9.15 6.13 1.07
C ALA A 74 -8.67 5.12 0.01
N LEU A 75 -7.96 4.06 0.43
CA LEU A 75 -7.48 3.02 -0.48
C LEU A 75 -8.64 2.23 -1.11
N ARG A 76 -9.64 1.86 -0.31
CA ARG A 76 -10.86 1.18 -0.81
C ARG A 76 -11.58 2.02 -1.86
N LYS A 77 -11.76 3.32 -1.63
CA LYS A 77 -12.41 4.22 -2.60
C LYS A 77 -11.64 4.30 -3.92
N ALA A 78 -10.31 4.39 -3.86
CA ALA A 78 -9.46 4.37 -5.03
C ALA A 78 -9.60 3.05 -5.80
N MET A 79 -9.50 1.89 -5.12
CA MET A 79 -9.68 0.57 -5.73
C MET A 79 -11.04 0.41 -6.40
N LEU A 80 -12.13 0.83 -5.74
CA LEU A 80 -13.49 0.78 -6.29
C LEU A 80 -13.65 1.66 -7.55
N LYS A 81 -12.95 2.80 -7.61
CA LYS A 81 -12.93 3.65 -8.81
C LYS A 81 -12.12 2.98 -9.93
N THR A 82 -10.99 2.37 -9.61
CA THR A 82 -10.17 1.61 -10.57
C THR A 82 -10.92 0.40 -11.14
N ILE A 83 -11.67 -0.36 -10.32
CA ILE A 83 -12.50 -1.50 -10.76
C ILE A 83 -13.44 -1.11 -11.91
N LYS A 84 -14.04 0.09 -11.86
CA LYS A 84 -14.95 0.57 -12.90
C LYS A 84 -14.26 0.77 -14.25
N LYS A 85 -12.96 1.13 -14.26
CA LYS A 85 -12.17 1.40 -15.46
C LYS A 85 -11.38 0.17 -15.93
N TYR A 86 -10.91 -0.64 -14.98
CA TYR A 86 -10.06 -1.80 -15.18
C TYR A 86 -10.57 -2.96 -14.30
N PRO A 87 -11.57 -3.74 -14.76
CA PRO A 87 -12.25 -4.72 -13.93
C PRO A 87 -11.35 -5.90 -13.53
N ASN A 88 -10.32 -6.22 -14.33
CA ASN A 88 -9.42 -7.33 -14.02
C ASN A 88 -8.64 -7.06 -12.71
N PRO A 89 -8.73 -7.94 -11.69
CA PRO A 89 -8.06 -7.79 -10.39
C PRO A 89 -6.56 -7.53 -10.44
N ILE A 90 -5.87 -7.94 -11.51
CA ILE A 90 -4.44 -7.65 -11.68
C ILE A 90 -4.12 -6.14 -11.61
N ASN A 91 -5.11 -5.29 -11.91
CA ASN A 91 -4.99 -3.85 -11.98
C ASN A 91 -5.19 -3.11 -10.64
N TRP A 92 -5.81 -3.73 -9.65
CA TRP A 92 -6.21 -3.04 -8.41
C TRP A 92 -6.04 -3.89 -7.15
N GLY A 93 -6.06 -5.21 -7.28
CA GLY A 93 -6.05 -6.14 -6.14
C GLY A 93 -4.67 -6.33 -5.49
N ALA A 94 -3.60 -5.76 -6.07
CA ALA A 94 -2.26 -5.95 -5.51
C ALA A 94 -2.00 -5.07 -4.28
N PHE A 95 -2.74 -3.98 -4.09
CA PHE A 95 -2.49 -3.04 -3.00
C PHE A 95 -2.98 -3.59 -1.66
N THR A 96 -2.11 -3.55 -0.65
CA THR A 96 -2.45 -3.91 0.74
C THR A 96 -1.94 -2.82 1.68
N LEU A 97 -2.79 -2.39 2.60
CA LEU A 97 -2.42 -1.55 3.74
C LEU A 97 -2.10 -2.45 4.94
N ILE A 98 -0.96 -2.22 5.58
CA ILE A 98 -0.50 -2.91 6.78
C ILE A 98 -0.31 -1.86 7.87
N GLY A 99 -0.81 -2.13 9.08
CA GLY A 99 -0.71 -1.22 10.23
C GLY A 99 -2.00 -0.44 10.46
N GLU A 100 -1.88 0.76 11.04
CA GLU A 100 -3.03 1.56 11.47
C GLU A 100 -3.78 2.18 10.30
N ALA A 101 -5.10 2.32 10.43
CA ALA A 101 -5.94 2.94 9.41
C ALA A 101 -6.14 4.45 9.62
N GLN A 102 -6.13 4.92 10.87
CA GLN A 102 -6.27 6.34 11.24
C GLN A 102 -4.93 6.99 11.57
#